data_AF-A0A2N1V3G5-F1
#
_entry.id   AF-A0A2N1V3G5-F1
#
_cell.length_a   1.000
_cell.length_b   1.000
_cell.length_c   1.000
_cell.angle_alpha   90.00
_cell.angle_beta   90.00
_cell.angle_gamma   90.00
#
_symmetry.space_group_name_H-M   'P 1'
#
loop_
_entity.id
_entity.type
_entity.pdbx_description
1 polymer ?
#
loop_
_entity_poly.entity_id
_entity_poly.type
_entity_poly.pdbx_seq_one_letter_code
_entity_poly.pdbx_strand_id
1 'polypeptide(L)'
;MNKKGGSLMDIPPDLLSRSLSLTGTASDPQADPDSAPDDKLLPMLGLMFLGYELPALAARLAELDDGLPLPQVFGWDEPVSVDEQLQLDPEELKTLLVFEQILKQQRKSGNYFQRMKALAERHALPELELMLLSYLTQWLPAEADQRFAAQLAAHPDWLLLRCLWATRVLLHAPIEQLPLALVVFLERMDDKLELHLHSTGPLRADLVNAFYYATALLFIHTDQPERALYSLNVLEQTGPREGALKLLDLLLRRVDAKGQRERLQAFVAPFRAERMQALKARRDSGTKAGKA
;
A
#
# COMPACT_ATOMS: atom_id res chain seq x y z
N MET A 1 -6.07 -16.23 24.90
CA MET A 1 -6.82 -16.46 23.65
C MET A 1 -6.96 -15.11 22.96
N ASN A 2 -6.01 -14.78 22.08
CA ASN A 2 -6.03 -13.51 21.36
C ASN A 2 -7.01 -13.63 20.19
N LYS A 3 -8.15 -12.93 20.28
CA LYS A 3 -8.97 -12.63 19.12
C LYS A 3 -8.13 -11.73 18.22
N LYS A 4 -7.71 -12.24 17.05
CA LYS A 4 -7.28 -11.39 15.95
C LYS A 4 -8.53 -10.60 15.52
N GLY A 5 -8.71 -9.41 16.08
CA GLY A 5 -9.59 -8.42 15.49
C GLY A 5 -8.98 -8.03 14.16
N GLY A 6 -9.67 -8.26 13.06
CA GLY A 6 -9.27 -7.66 11.79
C GLY A 6 -9.32 -6.15 11.96
N SER A 7 -8.23 -5.48 11.60
CA SER A 7 -8.13 -4.03 11.65
C SER A 7 -9.26 -3.42 10.82
N LEU A 8 -10.04 -2.51 11.41
CA LEU A 8 -11.21 -1.88 10.77
C LEU A 8 -10.84 -1.04 9.53
N MET A 9 -9.54 -0.80 9.33
CA MET A 9 -8.95 0.08 8.33
C MET A 9 -7.90 -0.67 7.49
N ASP A 10 -8.16 -1.93 7.14
CA ASP A 10 -7.56 -2.47 5.91
C ASP A 10 -7.99 -1.50 4.80
N ILE A 11 -7.06 -0.65 4.32
CA ILE A 11 -7.29 0.22 3.15
C ILE A 11 -8.02 -0.66 2.14
N PRO A 12 -9.29 -0.36 1.81
CA PRO A 12 -10.15 -1.35 1.18
C PRO A 12 -9.40 -1.86 -0.03
N PRO A 13 -9.21 -3.19 -0.17
CA PRO A 13 -8.42 -3.72 -1.25
C PRO A 13 -8.87 -3.08 -2.56
N ASP A 14 -10.15 -2.81 -2.77
CA ASP A 14 -10.69 -2.12 -3.95
C ASP A 14 -10.13 -0.70 -4.27
N LEU A 15 -9.64 0.08 -3.30
CA LEU A 15 -8.93 1.34 -3.57
C LEU A 15 -7.53 1.11 -4.17
N LEU A 16 -6.94 -0.09 -3.98
CA LEU A 16 -5.59 -0.46 -4.43
C LEU A 16 -5.59 -1.65 -5.44
N SER A 17 -6.62 -2.49 -5.46
CA SER A 17 -6.67 -3.81 -6.10
C SER A 17 -7.36 -3.78 -7.46
N ARG A 18 -8.33 -2.89 -7.67
CA ARG A 18 -9.01 -2.72 -8.97
C ARG A 18 -8.16 -1.96 -9.98
N SER A 19 -7.18 -1.20 -9.51
CA SER A 19 -6.21 -0.49 -10.36
C SER A 19 -5.22 -1.42 -11.05
N LEU A 20 -5.11 -2.68 -10.60
CA LEU A 20 -4.17 -3.67 -11.10
C LEU A 20 -4.81 -4.66 -12.10
N SER A 21 -6.10 -4.51 -12.40
CA SER A 21 -6.80 -5.30 -13.42
C SER A 21 -6.72 -4.72 -14.84
N LEU A 22 -5.76 -3.84 -15.13
CA LEU A 22 -5.63 -3.18 -16.44
C LEU A 22 -4.28 -3.47 -17.12
N THR A 23 -4.21 -4.62 -17.79
CA THR A 23 -3.75 -4.66 -19.19
C THR A 23 -4.64 -5.65 -19.96
N GLY A 24 -5.45 -5.15 -20.90
CA GLY A 24 -5.95 -5.96 -22.01
C GLY A 24 -7.40 -5.70 -22.42
N THR A 25 -7.63 -4.77 -23.35
CA THR A 25 -8.74 -4.88 -24.30
C THR A 25 -8.23 -4.70 -25.72
N ALA A 26 -8.23 -5.79 -26.50
CA ALA A 26 -8.69 -5.88 -27.89
C ALA A 26 -8.49 -7.33 -28.41
N SER A 27 -9.62 -8.05 -28.58
CA SER A 27 -9.99 -9.07 -29.60
C SER A 27 -8.91 -9.97 -30.24
N ASP A 28 -9.01 -11.29 -30.48
CA ASP A 28 -9.92 -12.46 -30.32
C ASP A 28 -9.19 -13.60 -31.13
N PRO A 29 -9.53 -14.91 -31.20
CA PRO A 29 -10.28 -15.85 -30.34
C PRO A 29 -9.44 -17.12 -29.96
N GLN A 30 -10.02 -18.03 -29.15
CA GLN A 30 -9.45 -19.32 -28.68
C GLN A 30 -8.32 -19.22 -27.62
N ALA A 31 -8.70 -18.95 -26.38
CA ALA A 31 -7.86 -19.28 -25.23
C ALA A 31 -8.09 -20.75 -24.84
N ASP A 32 -7.00 -21.52 -24.92
CA ASP A 32 -6.83 -22.89 -24.43
C ASP A 32 -7.28 -23.01 -22.96
N PRO A 33 -8.05 -24.05 -22.56
CA PRO A 33 -8.53 -24.20 -21.18
C PRO A 33 -7.46 -24.59 -20.14
N ASP A 34 -6.16 -24.51 -20.47
CA ASP A 34 -5.06 -24.99 -19.62
C ASP A 34 -4.08 -23.89 -19.12
N SER A 35 -4.44 -22.60 -19.18
CA SER A 35 -3.59 -21.52 -18.66
C SER A 35 -3.69 -21.33 -17.14
N ALA A 36 -3.04 -22.22 -16.38
CA ALA A 36 -2.74 -21.97 -14.97
C ALA A 36 -1.25 -22.22 -14.59
N PRO A 37 -0.32 -21.28 -14.89
CA PRO A 37 1.02 -21.29 -14.31
C PRO A 37 1.33 -20.12 -13.34
N ASP A 38 0.48 -19.08 -13.23
CA ASP A 38 0.88 -17.82 -12.56
C ASP A 38 0.74 -17.81 -11.02
N ASP A 39 -0.17 -18.59 -10.43
CA ASP A 39 -0.49 -18.49 -8.99
C ASP A 39 0.66 -18.90 -8.04
N LYS A 40 1.65 -19.67 -8.52
CA LYS A 40 2.79 -20.13 -7.70
C LYS A 40 4.02 -19.23 -7.79
N LEU A 41 4.10 -18.35 -8.79
CA LEU A 41 5.29 -17.52 -9.03
C LEU A 41 5.36 -16.34 -8.06
N LEU A 42 4.24 -15.65 -7.82
CA LEU A 42 4.21 -14.49 -6.91
C LEU A 42 4.64 -14.82 -5.48
N PRO A 43 4.18 -15.91 -4.83
CA PRO A 43 4.68 -16.29 -3.51
C PRO A 43 6.19 -16.57 -3.48
N MET A 44 6.73 -17.19 -4.54
CA MET A 44 8.17 -17.45 -4.65
C MET A 44 8.98 -16.16 -4.81
N LEU A 45 8.50 -15.22 -5.63
CA LEU A 45 9.11 -13.90 -5.77
C LEU A 45 9.11 -13.16 -4.42
N GLY A 46 8.00 -13.21 -3.69
CA GLY A 46 7.92 -12.66 -2.33
C GLY A 46 8.99 -13.24 -1.40
N LEU A 47 9.23 -14.55 -1.44
CA LEU A 47 10.29 -15.20 -0.65
C LEU A 47 11.72 -14.79 -1.07
N MET A 48 11.91 -14.30 -2.29
CA MET A 48 13.23 -13.88 -2.79
C MET A 48 13.51 -12.39 -2.59
N PHE A 49 12.48 -11.56 -2.48
CA PHE A 49 12.61 -10.11 -2.52
C PHE A 49 12.04 -9.39 -1.30
N LEU A 50 11.13 -10.01 -0.55
CA LEU A 50 10.45 -9.40 0.59
C LEU A 50 10.75 -10.11 1.92
N GLY A 51 10.27 -9.55 3.02
CA GLY A 51 10.42 -10.06 4.38
C GLY A 51 11.83 -9.91 4.96
N TYR A 52 12.59 -8.93 4.49
CA TYR A 52 13.91 -8.60 5.04
C TYR A 52 13.77 -7.60 6.19
N GLU A 53 14.72 -7.65 7.13
CA GLU A 53 14.78 -6.72 8.27
C GLU A 53 14.97 -5.29 7.78
N LEU A 54 14.05 -4.39 8.15
CA LEU A 54 14.06 -2.99 7.71
C LEU A 54 15.37 -2.24 8.05
N PRO A 55 15.96 -2.40 9.26
CA PRO A 55 17.23 -1.74 9.57
C PRO A 55 18.37 -2.15 8.63
N ALA A 56 18.42 -3.42 8.22
CA ALA A 56 19.46 -3.93 7.33
C ALA A 56 19.29 -3.39 5.90
N LEU A 57 18.05 -3.31 5.40
CA LEU A 57 17.77 -2.66 4.12
C LEU A 57 18.06 -1.16 4.13
N ALA A 58 17.69 -0.45 5.20
CA ALA A 58 17.95 0.98 5.34
C ALA A 58 19.47 1.27 5.34
N ALA A 59 20.25 0.46 6.06
CA ALA A 59 21.71 0.56 6.04
C ALA A 59 22.28 0.37 4.63
N ARG A 60 21.74 -0.58 3.86
CA ARG A 60 22.18 -0.82 2.47
C ARG A 60 21.77 0.31 1.53
N LEU A 61 20.59 0.90 1.71
CA LEU A 61 20.17 2.07 0.94
C LEU A 61 21.09 3.27 1.17
N ALA A 62 21.63 3.43 2.39
CA ALA A 62 22.58 4.50 2.70
C ALA A 62 23.89 4.42 1.92
N GLU A 63 24.21 3.26 1.32
CA GLU A 63 25.39 3.09 0.49
C GLU A 63 25.20 3.53 -0.98
N LEU A 64 23.97 3.82 -1.42
CA LEU A 64 23.67 4.10 -2.84
C LEU A 64 24.10 5.50 -3.32
N ASP A 65 24.42 6.43 -2.41
CA ASP A 65 24.79 7.83 -2.69
C ASP A 65 23.88 8.51 -3.74
N ASP A 66 22.57 8.30 -3.60
CA ASP A 66 21.54 8.76 -4.55
C ASP A 66 20.98 10.16 -4.24
N GLY A 67 21.48 10.81 -3.18
CA GLY A 67 21.03 12.13 -2.74
C GLY A 67 19.63 12.16 -2.14
N LEU A 68 18.99 11.01 -1.93
CA LEU A 68 17.64 10.91 -1.37
C LEU A 68 17.67 10.73 0.15
N PRO A 69 16.62 11.18 0.86
CA PRO A 69 16.55 11.02 2.31
C PRO A 69 16.71 9.55 2.70
N LEU A 70 17.46 9.30 3.78
CA LEU A 70 17.69 7.95 4.26
C LEU A 70 16.49 7.49 5.09
N PRO A 71 16.04 6.23 4.92
CA PRO A 71 15.00 5.71 5.77
C PRO A 71 15.48 5.62 7.21
N GLN A 72 14.62 6.03 8.14
CA GLN A 72 14.85 5.82 9.57
C GLN A 72 14.10 4.57 10.02
N VAL A 73 14.61 3.92 11.07
CA VAL A 73 13.88 2.84 11.72
C VAL A 73 12.75 3.45 12.56
N PHE A 74 11.53 2.99 12.35
CA PHE A 74 10.35 3.43 13.09
C PHE A 74 9.47 2.21 13.44
N GLY A 75 8.62 2.39 14.46
CA GLY A 75 7.55 1.46 14.79
C GLY A 75 6.19 2.01 14.36
N TRP A 76 5.17 1.17 14.40
CA TRP A 76 3.79 1.56 14.13
C TRP A 76 2.82 0.79 15.03
N ASP A 77 1.67 1.42 15.27
CA ASP A 77 0.57 0.85 16.03
C ASP A 77 -0.63 0.59 15.12
N GLU A 78 -1.48 -0.35 15.52
CA GLU A 78 -2.79 -0.54 14.89
C GLU A 78 -3.63 0.74 15.05
N PRO A 79 -4.42 1.12 14.01
CA PRO A 79 -5.30 2.27 14.11
C PRO A 79 -6.36 2.03 15.19
N VAL A 80 -6.57 3.04 16.03
CA VAL A 80 -7.68 3.07 17.00
C VAL A 80 -8.99 3.11 16.23
N SER A 81 -10.00 2.35 16.64
CA SER A 81 -11.27 2.32 15.91
C SER A 81 -11.99 3.67 15.98
N VAL A 82 -12.76 4.00 14.93
CA VAL A 82 -13.41 5.31 14.80
C VAL A 82 -14.41 5.56 15.94
N ASP A 83 -15.10 4.51 16.40
CA ASP A 83 -16.02 4.56 17.54
C ASP A 83 -15.32 4.72 18.90
N GLU A 84 -14.05 4.35 19.02
CA GLU A 84 -13.25 4.64 20.22
C GLU A 84 -12.72 6.09 20.20
N GLN A 85 -12.46 6.64 19.02
CA GLN A 85 -12.00 8.02 18.85
C GLN A 85 -13.15 9.04 19.01
N LEU A 86 -14.36 8.67 18.59
CA LEU A 86 -15.53 9.55 18.62
C LEU A 86 -16.53 9.13 19.70
N GLN A 87 -17.03 10.11 20.45
CA GLN A 87 -18.20 9.91 21.32
C GLN A 87 -19.49 9.94 20.49
N LEU A 88 -19.67 8.94 19.62
CA LEU A 88 -20.84 8.83 18.75
C LEU A 88 -22.09 8.50 19.56
N ASP A 89 -23.22 9.11 19.18
CA ASP A 89 -24.51 8.68 19.69
C ASP A 89 -24.91 7.29 19.12
N PRO A 90 -25.90 6.60 19.70
CA PRO A 90 -26.28 5.26 19.24
C PRO A 90 -26.73 5.17 17.77
N GLU A 91 -27.35 6.22 17.22
CA GLU A 91 -27.80 6.24 15.82
C GLU A 91 -26.66 6.56 14.86
N GLU A 92 -25.71 7.40 15.26
CA GLU A 92 -24.46 7.66 14.55
C GLU A 92 -23.59 6.40 14.50
N LEU A 93 -23.39 5.72 15.63
CA LEU A 93 -22.64 4.47 15.71
C LEU A 93 -23.27 3.40 14.82
N LYS A 94 -24.60 3.27 14.86
CA LYS A 94 -25.34 2.35 13.97
C LYS A 94 -25.13 2.72 12.49
N THR A 95 -25.14 4.00 12.16
CA THR A 95 -24.88 4.47 10.78
C THR A 95 -23.49 4.06 10.32
N LEU A 96 -22.47 4.29 11.15
CA LEU A 96 -21.08 3.91 10.90
C LEU A 96 -20.97 2.39 10.63
N LEU A 97 -21.42 1.57 11.58
CA LEU A 97 -21.30 0.11 11.51
C LEU A 97 -22.03 -0.50 10.30
N VAL A 98 -23.24 0.00 10.00
CA VAL A 98 -23.97 -0.47 8.82
C VAL A 98 -23.27 -0.04 7.53
N PHE A 99 -22.70 1.17 7.48
CA PHE A 99 -21.96 1.64 6.31
C PHE A 99 -20.68 0.83 6.09
N GLU A 100 -19.94 0.48 7.13
CA GLU A 100 -18.81 -0.45 7.04
C GLU A 100 -19.22 -1.80 6.46
N GLN A 101 -20.34 -2.35 6.93
CA GLN A 101 -20.84 -3.61 6.41
C GLN A 101 -21.21 -3.50 4.93
N ILE A 102 -21.79 -2.37 4.51
CA ILE A 102 -22.10 -2.08 3.11
C ILE A 102 -20.82 -2.06 2.25
N LEU A 103 -19.75 -1.42 2.73
CA LEU A 103 -18.45 -1.40 2.06
C LEU A 103 -17.85 -2.81 1.95
N LYS A 104 -17.81 -3.56 3.05
CA LYS A 104 -17.31 -4.95 3.10
C LYS A 104 -18.08 -5.88 2.17
N GLN A 105 -19.39 -5.69 2.06
CA GLN A 105 -20.25 -6.47 1.16
C GLN A 105 -20.22 -5.96 -0.29
N GLN A 106 -19.50 -4.88 -0.58
CA GLN A 106 -19.49 -4.21 -1.89
C GLN A 106 -20.91 -3.92 -2.40
N ARG A 107 -21.77 -3.33 -1.55
CA ARG A 107 -23.15 -2.99 -1.89
C ARG A 107 -23.33 -1.49 -2.05
N LYS A 108 -24.33 -1.09 -2.84
CA LYS A 108 -24.76 0.31 -2.97
C LYS A 108 -25.92 0.60 -2.01
N SER A 109 -25.88 1.73 -1.32
CA SER A 109 -26.99 2.20 -0.48
C SER A 109 -27.04 3.72 -0.44
N GLY A 110 -27.97 4.32 -1.17
CA GLY A 110 -28.14 5.78 -1.21
C GLY A 110 -28.51 6.36 0.16
N ASN A 111 -29.36 5.69 0.94
CA ASN A 111 -29.80 6.18 2.25
C ASN A 111 -28.63 6.25 3.24
N TYR A 112 -27.89 5.14 3.42
CA TYR A 112 -26.75 5.13 4.34
C TYR A 112 -25.59 6.00 3.85
N PHE A 113 -25.41 6.15 2.54
CA PHE A 113 -24.46 7.11 1.99
C PHE A 113 -24.76 8.55 2.40
N GLN A 114 -26.02 9.01 2.30
CA GLN A 114 -26.39 10.36 2.73
C GLN A 114 -26.22 10.55 4.24
N ARG A 115 -26.55 9.54 5.05
CA ARG A 115 -26.33 9.58 6.50
C ARG A 115 -24.85 9.64 6.85
N MET A 116 -24.02 8.83 6.19
CA MET A 116 -22.58 8.83 6.38
C MET A 116 -21.95 10.16 5.96
N LYS A 117 -22.45 10.77 4.87
CA LYS A 117 -22.02 12.10 4.42
C LYS A 117 -22.28 13.16 5.50
N ALA A 118 -23.50 13.18 6.05
CA ALA A 118 -23.86 14.09 7.13
C ALA A 118 -23.03 13.85 8.41
N LEU A 119 -22.71 12.58 8.70
CA LEU A 119 -21.86 12.20 9.83
C LEU A 119 -20.43 12.73 9.66
N ALA A 120 -19.83 12.55 8.48
CA ALA A 120 -18.48 13.04 8.20
C ALA A 120 -18.39 14.57 8.23
N GLU A 121 -19.39 15.27 7.70
CA GLU A 121 -19.49 16.73 7.75
C GLU A 121 -19.60 17.26 9.20
N ARG A 122 -20.18 16.49 10.11
CA ARG A 122 -20.35 16.87 11.53
C ARG A 122 -19.07 16.71 12.34
N HIS A 123 -18.36 15.59 12.17
CA HIS A 123 -17.22 15.23 13.02
C HIS A 123 -15.86 15.57 12.39
N ALA A 124 -15.81 15.88 11.10
CA ALA A 124 -14.60 16.30 10.36
C ALA A 124 -13.37 15.41 10.63
N LEU A 125 -13.56 14.09 10.66
CA LEU A 125 -12.48 13.12 10.84
C LEU A 125 -12.01 12.52 9.51
N PRO A 126 -10.68 12.34 9.32
CA PRO A 126 -10.12 11.70 8.14
C PRO A 126 -10.75 10.33 7.85
N GLU A 127 -10.96 9.50 8.87
CA GLU A 127 -11.43 8.12 8.75
C GLU A 127 -12.83 8.05 8.12
N LEU A 128 -13.73 8.94 8.57
CA LEU A 128 -15.09 9.03 8.02
C LEU A 128 -15.04 9.46 6.54
N GLU A 129 -14.15 10.39 6.22
CA GLU A 129 -13.94 10.83 4.83
C GLU A 129 -13.35 9.73 3.96
N LEU A 130 -12.43 8.91 4.48
CA LEU A 130 -11.87 7.77 3.74
C LEU A 130 -12.91 6.70 3.44
N MET A 131 -13.82 6.42 4.39
CA MET A 131 -14.94 5.51 4.15
C MET A 131 -15.87 6.03 3.06
N LEU A 132 -16.17 7.33 3.06
CA LEU A 132 -16.96 7.97 2.01
C LEU A 132 -16.27 7.93 0.65
N LEU A 133 -14.97 8.23 0.60
CA LEU A 133 -14.16 8.21 -0.62
C LEU A 133 -14.04 6.79 -1.18
N SER A 134 -13.93 5.77 -0.33
CA SER A 134 -13.99 4.36 -0.74
C SER A 134 -15.32 4.04 -1.46
N TYR A 135 -16.45 4.43 -0.85
CA TYR A 135 -17.76 4.25 -1.46
C TYR A 135 -17.89 4.99 -2.80
N LEU A 136 -17.50 6.26 -2.83
CA LEU A 136 -17.60 7.10 -4.03
C LEU A 136 -16.72 6.56 -5.15
N THR A 137 -15.49 6.14 -4.85
CA THR A 137 -14.58 5.59 -5.84
C THR A 137 -15.18 4.37 -6.54
N GLN A 138 -15.93 3.54 -5.82
CA GLN A 138 -16.56 2.36 -6.38
C GLN A 138 -17.82 2.67 -7.20
N TRP A 139 -18.67 3.58 -6.72
CA TRP A 139 -20.03 3.74 -7.27
C TRP A 139 -20.28 5.06 -8.01
N LEU A 140 -19.50 6.11 -7.72
CA LEU A 140 -19.66 7.48 -8.19
C LEU A 140 -18.27 8.14 -8.42
N PRO A 141 -17.46 7.67 -9.38
CA PRO A 141 -16.04 8.06 -9.48
C PRO A 141 -15.80 9.55 -9.71
N ALA A 142 -16.66 10.20 -10.50
CA ALA A 142 -16.58 11.64 -10.77
C ALA A 142 -16.82 12.47 -9.50
N GLU A 143 -17.75 12.03 -8.64
CA GLU A 143 -17.97 12.66 -7.32
C GLU A 143 -16.80 12.40 -6.37
N ALA A 144 -16.16 11.22 -6.48
CA ALA A 144 -14.97 10.90 -5.71
C ALA A 144 -13.82 11.89 -6.01
N ASP A 145 -13.54 12.16 -7.29
CA ASP A 145 -12.46 13.07 -7.69
C ASP A 145 -12.71 14.52 -7.19
N GLN A 146 -13.95 15.00 -7.31
CA GLN A 146 -14.34 16.29 -6.76
C GLN A 146 -14.19 16.35 -5.24
N ARG A 147 -14.61 15.29 -4.54
CA ARG A 147 -14.51 15.22 -3.08
C ARG A 147 -13.04 15.14 -2.62
N PHE A 148 -12.19 14.36 -3.28
CA PHE A 148 -10.76 14.33 -3.02
C PHE A 148 -10.15 15.73 -3.12
N ALA A 149 -10.41 16.43 -4.22
CA ALA A 149 -9.88 17.78 -4.43
C ALA A 149 -10.35 18.77 -3.36
N ALA A 150 -11.64 18.72 -2.99
CA ALA A 150 -12.21 19.56 -1.95
C ALA A 150 -11.59 19.27 -0.57
N GLN A 151 -11.47 17.99 -0.19
CA GLN A 151 -10.92 17.61 1.11
C GLN A 151 -9.42 17.91 1.21
N LEU A 152 -8.65 17.69 0.14
CA LEU A 152 -7.23 18.05 0.13
C LEU A 152 -6.99 19.57 0.22
N ALA A 153 -7.90 20.37 -0.34
CA ALA A 153 -7.83 21.82 -0.22
C ALA A 153 -8.21 22.30 1.19
N ALA A 154 -9.19 21.66 1.82
CA ALA A 154 -9.65 22.00 3.18
C ALA A 154 -8.68 21.49 4.27
N HIS A 155 -8.04 20.35 4.05
CA HIS A 155 -7.21 19.64 5.02
C HIS A 155 -5.86 19.21 4.42
N PRO A 156 -4.96 20.16 4.09
CA PRO A 156 -3.65 19.85 3.50
C PRO A 156 -2.71 19.09 4.45
N ASP A 157 -3.03 19.05 5.74
CA ASP A 157 -2.32 18.31 6.79
C ASP A 157 -2.70 16.82 6.85
N TRP A 158 -3.77 16.40 6.18
CA TRP A 158 -4.21 15.00 6.18
C TRP A 158 -3.33 14.15 5.26
N LEU A 159 -2.18 13.72 5.80
CA LEU A 159 -1.18 12.95 5.07
C LEU A 159 -1.74 11.66 4.47
N LEU A 160 -2.57 10.92 5.20
CA LEU A 160 -3.18 9.69 4.68
C LEU A 160 -4.01 9.96 3.42
N LEU A 161 -4.79 11.04 3.40
CA LEU A 161 -5.56 11.44 2.22
C LEU A 161 -4.64 11.81 1.05
N ARG A 162 -3.56 12.56 1.33
CA ARG A 162 -2.54 12.92 0.34
C ARG A 162 -1.90 11.67 -0.29
N CYS A 163 -1.50 10.69 0.52
CA CYS A 163 -0.91 9.43 0.05
C CYS A 163 -1.87 8.64 -0.84
N LEU A 164 -3.15 8.52 -0.45
CA LEU A 164 -4.15 7.80 -1.23
C LEU A 164 -4.45 8.48 -2.56
N TRP A 165 -4.55 9.81 -2.56
CA TRP A 165 -4.73 10.56 -3.79
C TRP A 165 -3.51 10.47 -4.71
N ALA A 166 -2.31 10.62 -4.16
CA ALA A 166 -1.06 10.52 -4.93
C ALA A 166 -0.89 9.12 -5.53
N THR A 167 -1.25 8.08 -4.78
CA THR A 167 -1.33 6.68 -5.26
C THR A 167 -2.30 6.55 -6.44
N ARG A 168 -3.51 7.11 -6.32
CA ARG A 168 -4.52 7.10 -7.40
C ARG A 168 -3.99 7.78 -8.66
N VAL A 169 -3.34 8.95 -8.51
CA VAL A 169 -2.75 9.69 -9.64
C VAL A 169 -1.69 8.86 -10.36
N LEU A 170 -0.77 8.23 -9.63
CA LEU A 170 0.27 7.40 -10.26
C LEU A 170 -0.29 6.13 -10.91
N LEU A 171 -1.24 5.44 -10.25
CA LEU A 171 -1.81 4.19 -10.77
C LEU A 171 -2.63 4.39 -12.05
N HIS A 172 -3.30 5.52 -12.19
CA HIS A 172 -4.23 5.77 -13.30
C HIS A 172 -3.66 6.70 -14.38
N ALA A 173 -2.45 7.23 -14.19
CA ALA A 173 -1.79 8.05 -15.20
C ALA A 173 -1.44 7.21 -16.44
N PRO A 174 -1.91 7.60 -17.64
CA PRO A 174 -1.35 7.07 -18.88
C PRO A 174 0.17 7.30 -18.93
N ILE A 175 0.90 6.43 -19.65
CA ILE A 175 2.37 6.50 -19.74
C ILE A 175 2.83 7.89 -20.21
N GLU A 176 2.09 8.49 -21.14
CA GLU A 176 2.38 9.81 -21.70
C GLU A 176 2.21 10.94 -20.67
N GLN A 177 1.37 10.74 -19.66
CA GLN A 177 1.08 11.71 -18.60
C GLN A 177 1.88 11.43 -17.32
N LEU A 178 2.63 10.33 -17.27
CA LEU A 178 3.40 9.94 -16.10
C LEU A 178 4.35 11.05 -15.60
N PRO A 179 5.08 11.82 -16.46
CA PRO A 179 5.90 12.92 -15.98
C PRO A 179 5.11 13.98 -15.20
N LEU A 180 3.91 14.33 -15.65
CA LEU A 180 3.04 15.29 -14.95
C LEU A 180 2.51 14.69 -13.66
N ALA A 181 2.09 13.42 -13.69
CA ALA A 181 1.62 12.70 -12.51
C ALA A 181 2.70 12.62 -11.41
N LEU A 182 3.96 12.47 -11.78
CA LEU A 182 5.10 12.48 -10.86
C LEU A 182 5.34 13.86 -10.23
N VAL A 183 5.27 14.95 -11.01
CA VAL A 183 5.36 16.31 -10.46
C VAL A 183 4.24 16.56 -9.46
N VAL A 184 3.02 16.21 -9.85
CA VAL A 184 1.83 16.34 -9.02
C VAL A 184 1.95 15.50 -7.74
N PHE A 185 2.51 14.29 -7.82
CA PHE A 185 2.81 13.46 -6.65
C PHE A 185 3.77 14.18 -5.70
N LEU A 186 4.90 14.68 -6.21
CA LEU A 186 5.94 15.31 -5.40
C LEU A 186 5.43 16.57 -4.69
N GLU A 187 4.70 17.43 -5.42
CA GLU A 187 4.02 18.59 -4.86
C GLU A 187 3.06 18.18 -3.73
N ARG A 188 2.28 17.11 -3.94
CA ARG A 188 1.38 16.59 -2.90
C ARG A 188 2.08 15.90 -1.76
N MET A 189 3.35 15.56 -1.86
CA MET A 189 4.13 14.98 -0.78
C MET A 189 5.09 16.00 -0.15
N ASP A 190 4.99 17.30 -0.50
CA ASP A 190 5.91 18.36 -0.06
C ASP A 190 7.40 17.98 -0.24
N ASP A 191 7.71 17.23 -1.31
CA ASP A 191 9.05 16.66 -1.59
C ASP A 191 9.63 15.77 -0.46
N LYS A 192 8.82 15.38 0.52
CA LYS A 192 9.21 14.53 1.64
C LYS A 192 8.95 13.08 1.30
N LEU A 193 10.02 12.38 0.92
CA LEU A 193 9.98 10.99 0.46
C LEU A 193 10.21 9.96 1.56
N GLU A 194 10.28 10.38 2.82
CA GLU A 194 10.36 9.50 3.98
C GLU A 194 9.35 9.92 5.05
N LEU A 195 8.70 8.93 5.67
CA LEU A 195 7.54 9.16 6.54
C LEU A 195 7.89 9.98 7.79
N HIS A 196 9.08 9.79 8.35
CA HIS A 196 9.56 10.54 9.51
C HIS A 196 9.76 12.05 9.24
N LEU A 197 9.87 12.46 7.97
CA LEU A 197 9.92 13.88 7.60
C LEU A 197 8.54 14.54 7.68
N HIS A 198 7.48 13.73 7.72
CA HIS A 198 6.09 14.18 7.82
C HIS A 198 5.52 14.10 9.22
N SER A 199 5.98 13.16 10.05
CA SER A 199 5.43 12.92 11.38
C SER A 199 6.52 12.68 12.42
N THR A 200 6.33 13.28 13.58
CA THR A 200 7.14 13.08 14.79
C THR A 200 6.39 12.29 15.88
N GLY A 201 5.12 11.93 15.62
CA GLY A 201 4.27 11.18 16.54
C GLY A 201 4.25 9.67 16.25
N PRO A 202 3.55 8.88 17.09
CA PRO A 202 3.34 7.46 16.83
C PRO A 202 2.69 7.27 15.46
N LEU A 203 3.28 6.37 14.66
CA LEU A 203 2.83 6.10 13.32
C LEU A 203 1.71 5.08 13.35
N ARG A 204 0.66 5.33 12.57
CA ARG A 204 -0.44 4.38 12.40
C ARG A 204 -0.15 3.44 11.24
N ALA A 205 -0.49 2.16 11.37
CA ALA A 205 -0.26 1.16 10.33
C ALA A 205 -0.92 1.51 8.99
N ASP A 206 -2.14 2.07 9.01
CA ASP A 206 -2.85 2.51 7.79
C ASP A 206 -2.13 3.64 7.05
N LEU A 207 -1.58 4.61 7.79
CA LEU A 207 -0.75 5.67 7.23
C LEU A 207 0.56 5.13 6.67
N VAL A 208 1.26 4.26 7.41
CA VAL A 208 2.50 3.63 6.94
C VAL A 208 2.24 2.86 5.65
N ASN A 209 1.16 2.07 5.61
CA ASN A 209 0.73 1.35 4.41
C ASN A 209 0.48 2.29 3.24
N ALA A 210 -0.34 3.33 3.41
CA ALA A 210 -0.64 4.26 2.32
C ALA A 210 0.61 4.99 1.81
N PHE A 211 1.48 5.42 2.73
CA PHE A 211 2.71 6.13 2.41
C PHE A 211 3.66 5.24 1.60
N TYR A 212 3.98 4.05 2.09
CA TYR A 212 4.93 3.17 1.42
C TYR A 212 4.38 2.52 0.15
N TYR A 213 3.05 2.49 -0.02
CA TYR A 213 2.44 2.14 -1.30
C TYR A 213 2.67 3.25 -2.34
N ALA A 214 2.42 4.49 -1.93
CA ALA A 214 2.62 5.68 -2.76
C ALA A 214 4.09 5.83 -3.18
N THR A 215 5.04 5.68 -2.26
CA THR A 215 6.47 5.80 -2.56
C THR A 215 7.01 4.61 -3.35
N ALA A 216 6.49 3.39 -3.14
CA ALA A 216 6.86 2.25 -3.98
C ALA A 216 6.53 2.53 -5.45
N LEU A 217 5.34 3.05 -5.75
CA LEU A 217 4.95 3.46 -7.10
C LEU A 217 5.86 4.55 -7.65
N LEU A 218 6.12 5.60 -6.87
CA LEU A 218 7.05 6.66 -7.26
C LEU A 218 8.38 6.06 -7.72
N PHE A 219 9.02 5.25 -6.88
CA PHE A 219 10.34 4.68 -7.14
C PHE A 219 10.36 3.68 -8.29
N ILE A 220 9.28 2.93 -8.50
CA ILE A 220 9.10 2.08 -9.69
C ILE A 220 9.09 2.95 -10.95
N HIS A 221 8.33 4.04 -10.95
CA HIS A 221 8.20 4.92 -12.11
C HIS A 221 9.45 5.77 -12.38
N THR A 222 10.23 6.09 -11.35
CA THR A 222 11.50 6.83 -11.45
C THR A 222 12.73 5.93 -11.57
N ASP A 223 12.55 4.65 -11.89
CA ASP A 223 13.62 3.68 -12.16
C ASP A 223 14.64 3.52 -11.00
N GLN A 224 14.14 3.53 -9.76
CA GLN A 224 14.90 3.35 -8.50
C GLN A 224 14.51 2.04 -7.79
N PRO A 225 14.96 0.88 -8.29
CA PRO A 225 14.43 -0.40 -7.86
C PRO A 225 14.76 -0.76 -6.41
N GLU A 226 15.89 -0.32 -5.86
CA GLU A 226 16.26 -0.56 -4.46
C GLU A 226 15.35 0.19 -3.48
N ARG A 227 15.03 1.46 -3.79
CA ARG A 227 14.12 2.30 -3.00
C ARG A 227 12.68 1.78 -3.06
N ALA A 228 12.25 1.32 -4.23
CA ALA A 228 10.99 0.62 -4.39
C ALA A 228 10.96 -0.64 -3.51
N LEU A 229 12.01 -1.47 -3.57
CA LEU A 229 12.08 -2.71 -2.80
C LEU A 229 12.02 -2.48 -1.29
N TYR A 230 12.67 -1.44 -0.78
CA TYR A 230 12.54 -1.04 0.62
C TYR A 230 11.09 -0.74 0.98
N SER A 231 10.42 0.10 0.18
CA SER A 231 9.01 0.45 0.39
C SER A 231 8.11 -0.80 0.39
N LEU A 232 8.35 -1.75 -0.52
CA LEU A 232 7.63 -3.02 -0.57
C LEU A 232 7.88 -3.93 0.66
N ASN A 233 9.08 -3.89 1.23
CA ASN A 233 9.37 -4.63 2.47
C ASN A 233 8.65 -4.03 3.67
N VAL A 234 8.52 -2.70 3.73
CA VAL A 234 7.68 -2.04 4.75
C VAL A 234 6.22 -2.49 4.59
N LEU A 235 5.67 -2.41 3.37
CA LEU A 235 4.29 -2.82 3.07
C LEU A 235 3.98 -4.27 3.45
N GLU A 236 4.94 -5.18 3.23
CA GLU A 236 4.76 -6.60 3.58
C GLU A 236 4.66 -6.82 5.09
N GLN A 237 5.31 -5.96 5.89
CA GLN A 237 5.30 -6.04 7.35
C GLN A 237 4.13 -5.28 7.99
N THR A 238 3.60 -4.26 7.32
CA THR A 238 2.58 -3.36 7.87
C THR A 238 1.16 -3.68 7.40
N GLY A 239 0.99 -4.42 6.29
CA GLY A 239 -0.32 -4.57 5.66
C GLY A 239 -0.53 -5.90 4.92
N PRO A 240 -1.60 -6.00 4.11
CA PRO A 240 -1.91 -7.20 3.37
C PRO A 240 -0.82 -7.53 2.35
N ARG A 241 -0.15 -8.67 2.55
CA ARG A 241 0.95 -9.16 1.68
C ARG A 241 0.62 -9.14 0.19
N GLU A 242 -0.65 -9.32 -0.18
CA GLU A 242 -1.09 -9.32 -1.58
C GLU A 242 -0.77 -8.00 -2.30
N GLY A 243 -0.94 -6.84 -1.64
CA GLY A 243 -0.62 -5.54 -2.24
C GLY A 243 0.87 -5.40 -2.57
N ALA A 244 1.73 -5.79 -1.63
CA ALA A 244 3.18 -5.79 -1.83
C ALA A 244 3.61 -6.73 -2.96
N LEU A 245 2.97 -7.90 -3.09
CA LEU A 245 3.29 -8.86 -4.16
C LEU A 245 2.90 -8.34 -5.55
N LYS A 246 1.77 -7.64 -5.70
CA LYS A 246 1.39 -7.07 -7.00
C LYS A 246 2.32 -5.94 -7.43
N LEU A 247 2.73 -5.08 -6.50
CA LEU A 247 3.72 -4.05 -6.81
C LEU A 247 5.13 -4.63 -7.05
N LEU A 248 5.47 -5.76 -6.41
CA LEU A 248 6.70 -6.48 -6.70
C LEU A 248 6.72 -7.00 -8.15
N ASP A 249 5.61 -7.56 -8.64
CA ASP A 249 5.51 -7.97 -10.05
C ASP A 249 5.72 -6.77 -11.00
N LEU A 250 5.05 -5.65 -10.71
CA LEU A 250 5.24 -4.41 -11.48
C LEU A 250 6.70 -3.94 -11.47
N LEU A 251 7.36 -3.94 -10.30
CA LEU A 251 8.77 -3.60 -10.15
C LEU A 251 9.65 -4.51 -11.02
N LEU A 252 9.44 -5.83 -10.98
CA LEU A 252 10.27 -6.78 -11.72
C LEU A 252 10.11 -6.62 -13.23
N ARG A 253 8.87 -6.42 -13.72
CA ARG A 253 8.62 -6.09 -15.14
C ARG A 253 9.35 -4.82 -15.55
N ARG A 254 9.36 -3.81 -14.68
CA ARG A 254 10.03 -2.53 -14.95
C ARG A 254 11.56 -2.68 -14.97
N VAL A 255 12.12 -3.42 -14.01
CA VAL A 255 13.54 -3.74 -13.91
C VAL A 255 14.01 -4.48 -15.17
N ASP A 256 13.24 -5.45 -15.65
CA ASP A 256 13.55 -6.20 -16.86
C ASP A 256 13.50 -5.30 -18.10
N ALA A 257 12.45 -4.48 -18.24
CA ALA A 257 12.32 -3.54 -19.35
C ALA A 257 13.44 -2.48 -19.40
N LYS A 258 14.03 -2.16 -18.24
CA LYS A 258 15.12 -1.17 -18.11
C LYS A 258 16.51 -1.78 -18.03
N GLY A 259 16.63 -3.11 -18.10
CA GLY A 259 17.92 -3.80 -18.00
C GLY A 259 18.60 -3.64 -16.63
N GLN A 260 17.84 -3.42 -15.55
CA GLN A 260 18.36 -3.15 -14.20
C GLN A 260 18.51 -4.41 -13.34
N ARG A 261 18.36 -5.61 -13.94
CA ARG A 261 18.29 -6.88 -13.22
C ARG A 261 19.55 -7.16 -12.39
N GLU A 262 20.73 -6.95 -12.97
CA GLU A 262 22.01 -7.17 -12.27
C GLU A 262 22.17 -6.25 -11.06
N ARG A 263 21.78 -4.97 -11.22
CA ARG A 263 21.79 -3.96 -10.16
C ARG A 263 20.90 -4.38 -8.98
N LEU A 264 19.64 -4.75 -9.25
CA LEU A 264 18.73 -5.21 -8.21
C LEU A 264 19.22 -6.51 -7.55
N GLN A 265 19.76 -7.44 -8.33
CA GLN A 265 20.31 -8.69 -7.78
C GLN A 265 21.51 -8.45 -6.88
N ALA A 266 22.43 -7.55 -7.26
CA ALA A 266 23.58 -7.17 -6.44
C ALA A 266 23.15 -6.53 -5.12
N PHE A 267 22.11 -5.70 -5.15
CA PHE A 267 21.53 -5.11 -3.94
C PHE A 267 20.96 -6.18 -2.98
N VAL A 268 20.26 -7.18 -3.52
CA VAL A 268 19.54 -8.19 -2.72
C VAL A 268 20.43 -9.39 -2.32
N ALA A 269 21.56 -9.59 -2.99
CA ALA A 269 22.43 -10.75 -2.79
C ALA A 269 22.86 -11.01 -1.33
N PRO A 270 23.27 -9.99 -0.53
CA PRO A 270 23.67 -10.21 0.86
C PRO A 270 22.53 -10.81 1.70
N PHE A 271 21.34 -10.24 1.60
CA PHE A 271 20.17 -10.70 2.37
C PHE A 271 19.73 -12.11 1.99
N ARG A 272 19.84 -12.47 0.70
CA ARG A 272 19.57 -13.84 0.23
C ARG A 272 20.57 -14.82 0.81
N ALA A 273 21.85 -14.47 0.84
CA ALA A 273 22.88 -15.34 1.40
C ALA A 273 22.62 -15.61 2.89
N GLU A 274 22.31 -14.57 3.66
CA GLU A 274 21.96 -14.67 5.09
C GLU A 274 20.73 -15.54 5.32
N ARG A 275 19.65 -15.31 4.56
CA ARG A 275 18.41 -16.12 4.65
C ARG A 275 18.67 -17.59 4.35
N MET A 276 19.46 -17.89 3.31
CA MET A 276 19.80 -19.27 2.95
C MET A 276 20.67 -19.95 4.02
N GLN A 277 21.60 -19.23 4.63
CA GLN A 277 22.39 -19.74 5.75
C GLN A 277 21.50 -20.04 6.97
N ALA A 278 20.57 -19.15 7.30
CA ALA A 278 19.63 -19.34 8.41
C ALA A 278 18.70 -20.55 8.19
N LEU A 279 18.19 -20.74 6.96
CA LEU A 279 17.38 -21.90 6.60
C LEU A 279 18.17 -23.22 6.72
N LYS A 280 19.43 -23.23 6.26
CA LYS A 280 20.32 -24.39 6.39
C LYS A 280 20.56 -24.74 7.86
N ALA A 281 20.87 -23.73 8.68
CA ALA A 281 21.09 -23.93 10.12
C ALA A 281 19.86 -24.54 10.83
N ARG A 282 18.65 -24.05 10.52
CA ARG A 282 17.39 -24.59 11.07
C ARG A 282 17.14 -26.04 10.67
N ARG A 283 17.45 -26.40 9.42
CA ARG A 283 17.32 -27.78 8.93
C ARG A 283 18.28 -28.73 9.67
N ASP A 284 19.52 -28.29 9.86
CA ASP A 284 20.56 -29.09 10.47
C ASP A 284 20.32 -29.25 12.00
N SER A 285 19.70 -28.26 12.67
CA SER A 285 19.26 -28.37 14.06
C SER A 285 18.01 -29.24 14.25
N GLY A 286 17.03 -29.15 13.35
CA GLY A 286 15.80 -29.96 13.41
C GLY A 286 16.06 -31.46 13.17
N THR A 287 17.04 -31.80 12.35
CA THR A 287 17.43 -33.19 12.06
C THR A 287 18.12 -33.87 13.25
N LYS A 288 18.71 -33.10 14.18
CA LYS A 288 19.33 -33.61 15.41
C LYS A 288 18.32 -33.87 16.52
N ALA A 289 17.21 -33.11 16.58
CA ALA A 289 16.17 -33.28 17.60
C ALA A 289 15.23 -34.47 17.34
N GLY A 290 15.07 -34.91 16.08
CA GLY A 290 14.26 -36.08 15.72
C GLY A 290 14.99 -37.43 15.78
N LYS A 291 16.25 -37.45 16.23
CA LYS A 291 17.08 -38.66 16.37
C LYS A 291 17.52 -38.95 17.82
N ALA A 292 17.03 -38.16 18.77
CA ALA A 292 17.16 -38.40 20.21
C ALA A 292 15.85 -38.96 20.74
#